data_AF-A0A7S4SFK4-F1
#
_entry.id   AF-A0A7S4SFK4-F1
#
_cell.length_a   1.000
_cell.length_b   1.000
_cell.length_c   1.000
_cell.angle_alpha   90.00
_cell.angle_beta   90.00
_cell.angle_gamma   90.00
#
_symmetry.space_group_name_H-M   'P 1'
#
loop_
_entity.id
_entity.type
_entity.pdbx_description
1 polymer ?
#
loop_
_entity_poly.entity_id
_entity_poly.type
_entity_poly.pdbx_seq_one_letter_code
_entity_poly.pdbx_strand_id
1 'polypeptide(L)'
;MKKDEQETSKHNIIQQILSSPSQQQPQSNRQSKKITQGLKTLYKAKLKSIESKYELYNIGLLPTNGEILDAEFDAKPMVLLLGQYSTGKTTFLRHLVGGDFPGMHIGPEPTTDRFVALVHGKDDDDEYNDQNDDNDDKAQQGNHGKTIKGNSLTVIPELPFASLSQFGSSFLNHFEGSINSTSALLQHVTFIDTPGVLSGETTQRLSRDYDFASTAKWFADRSDLILLLFDAHKVDVSDEMKRVIECIRPHNDDKIRCILNKADGVSPEELVRVYGSLMWSMGRTFGTPEVIRVYTGSYWDKPYQNVDLEEMFTKDESKLAQELISLPKSSAERKVNRMVKRIRLVKAQICLLGHIQQKMSSFWWFWFLWNKIPFVNQEQQQKERYEKNSFGYGYHYRRCL
;
A
#
# COMPACT_ATOMS: atom_id res chain seq x y z
N MET A 1 13.70 22.47 42.61
CA MET A 1 14.64 21.44 42.12
C MET A 1 14.05 20.02 42.21
N LYS A 2 12.75 19.85 41.88
CA LYS A 2 12.06 18.56 41.69
C LYS A 2 10.79 18.79 40.83
N LYS A 3 10.96 19.31 39.63
CA LYS A 3 9.86 19.45 38.64
C LYS A 3 10.25 19.07 37.20
N ASP A 4 11.48 18.61 36.98
CA ASP A 4 12.02 18.35 35.63
C ASP A 4 12.17 16.84 35.30
N GLU A 5 11.54 15.95 36.07
CA GLU A 5 11.63 14.48 35.87
C GLU A 5 10.31 13.82 35.39
N GLN A 6 9.31 14.60 34.97
CA GLN A 6 8.04 14.09 34.40
C GLN A 6 7.77 14.55 32.96
N GLU A 7 8.81 14.94 32.22
CA GLU A 7 8.77 15.11 30.76
C GLU A 7 9.31 13.85 30.04
N THR A 8 8.84 12.67 30.41
CA THR A 8 8.93 11.50 29.51
C THR A 8 7.86 11.66 28.43
N SER A 9 8.14 12.57 27.50
CA SER A 9 7.37 12.86 26.30
C SER A 9 7.10 11.55 25.53
N LYS A 10 6.02 11.52 24.73
CA LYS A 10 5.56 10.44 23.83
C LYS A 10 6.60 9.90 22.83
N HIS A 11 7.88 10.20 23.02
CA HIS A 11 9.00 9.75 22.23
C HIS A 11 9.12 8.23 22.22
N ASN A 12 8.60 7.71 21.11
CA ASN A 12 9.00 6.51 20.42
C ASN A 12 8.77 5.21 21.16
N ILE A 13 7.49 4.89 21.44
CA ILE A 13 7.05 3.50 21.70
C ILE A 13 7.65 2.55 20.65
N ILE A 14 7.72 2.98 19.39
CA ILE A 14 8.33 2.21 18.30
C ILE A 14 9.84 2.01 18.51
N GLN A 15 10.62 3.05 18.85
CA GLN A 15 12.05 2.86 19.11
C GLN A 15 12.28 2.04 20.38
N GLN A 16 11.43 2.17 21.41
CA GLN A 16 11.47 1.34 22.61
C GLN A 16 11.20 -0.14 22.28
N ILE A 17 10.22 -0.43 21.43
CA ILE A 17 9.95 -1.81 20.99
C ILE A 17 11.10 -2.34 20.11
N LEU A 18 11.66 -1.51 19.22
CA LEU A 18 12.79 -1.89 18.36
C LEU A 18 14.09 -2.11 19.15
N SER A 19 14.31 -1.39 20.25
CA SER A 19 15.48 -1.53 21.13
C SER A 19 15.34 -2.61 22.20
N SER A 20 14.14 -3.19 22.37
CA SER A 20 13.89 -4.22 23.37
C SER A 20 14.57 -5.55 23.00
N PRO A 21 15.39 -6.14 23.91
CA PRO A 21 16.18 -7.36 23.64
C PRO A 21 15.35 -8.64 23.45
N SER A 22 14.03 -8.59 23.65
CA SER A 22 13.10 -9.71 23.56
C SER A 22 12.67 -10.07 22.13
N GLN A 23 13.09 -9.33 21.11
CA GLN A 23 12.88 -9.72 19.70
C GLN A 23 14.13 -10.36 19.09
N GLN A 24 14.22 -11.69 19.16
CA GLN A 24 15.16 -12.49 18.38
C GLN A 24 14.89 -12.32 16.86
N GLN A 25 15.42 -11.26 16.24
CA GLN A 25 15.23 -10.95 14.82
C GLN A 25 16.20 -11.61 13.80
N PRO A 26 17.44 -12.06 14.13
CA PRO A 26 18.37 -12.45 13.07
C PRO A 26 18.06 -13.81 12.41
N GLN A 27 17.53 -14.79 13.15
CA GLN A 27 17.24 -16.13 12.59
C GLN A 27 16.00 -16.14 11.69
N SER A 28 14.90 -15.51 12.11
CA SER A 28 13.66 -15.46 11.32
C SER A 28 13.84 -14.71 10.00
N ASN A 29 14.63 -13.64 10.00
CA ASN A 29 14.85 -12.83 8.79
C ASN A 29 15.67 -13.60 7.74
N ARG A 30 16.61 -14.45 8.19
CA ARG A 30 17.38 -15.34 7.30
C ARG A 30 16.49 -16.40 6.64
N GLN A 31 15.52 -16.95 7.38
CA GLN A 31 14.57 -17.91 6.83
C GLN A 31 13.65 -17.24 5.79
N SER A 32 13.08 -16.07 6.10
CA SER A 32 12.27 -15.29 5.15
C SER A 32 13.02 -15.02 3.83
N LYS A 33 14.28 -14.58 3.91
CA LYS A 33 15.12 -14.36 2.72
C LYS A 33 15.31 -15.63 1.88
N LYS A 34 15.55 -16.78 2.51
CA LYS A 34 15.67 -18.07 1.81
C LYS A 34 14.37 -18.45 1.08
N ILE A 35 13.22 -18.24 1.72
CA ILE A 35 11.91 -18.51 1.12
C ILE A 35 11.69 -17.61 -0.11
N THR A 36 11.96 -16.31 0.03
CA THR A 36 11.85 -15.34 -1.08
C THR A 36 12.75 -15.72 -2.25
N GLN A 37 14.01 -16.11 -1.99
CA GLN A 37 14.92 -16.55 -3.03
C GLN A 37 14.43 -17.83 -3.72
N GLY A 38 13.90 -18.79 -2.96
CA GLY A 38 13.30 -20.02 -3.51
C GLY A 38 12.10 -19.71 -4.41
N LEU A 39 11.21 -18.81 -3.98
CA LEU A 39 10.08 -18.34 -4.79
C LEU A 39 10.53 -17.69 -6.10
N LYS A 40 11.56 -16.85 -6.05
CA LYS A 40 12.16 -16.18 -7.21
C LYS A 40 12.68 -17.20 -8.22
N THR A 41 13.43 -18.21 -7.77
CA THR A 41 13.91 -19.30 -8.62
C THR A 41 12.76 -20.09 -9.24
N LEU A 42 11.73 -20.44 -8.46
CA LEU A 42 10.57 -21.18 -8.94
C LEU A 42 9.77 -20.39 -9.99
N TYR A 43 9.56 -19.09 -9.76
CA TYR A 43 8.87 -18.21 -10.71
C TYR A 43 9.60 -18.18 -12.06
N LYS A 44 10.90 -17.90 -12.05
CA LYS A 44 11.72 -17.85 -13.27
C LYS A 44 11.78 -19.19 -14.01
N ALA A 45 11.91 -20.29 -13.26
CA ALA A 45 12.06 -21.62 -13.85
C ALA A 45 10.76 -22.21 -14.40
N LYS A 46 9.60 -21.90 -13.80
CA LYS A 46 8.34 -22.60 -14.10
C LYS A 46 7.22 -21.72 -14.62
N LEU A 47 7.10 -20.48 -14.14
CA LEU A 47 5.93 -19.65 -14.41
C LEU A 47 6.20 -18.57 -15.48
N LYS A 48 7.38 -17.93 -15.44
CA LYS A 48 7.73 -16.82 -16.35
C LYS A 48 7.61 -17.19 -17.84
N SER A 49 8.12 -18.35 -18.23
CA SER A 49 8.08 -18.82 -19.62
C SER A 49 6.66 -19.12 -20.09
N ILE A 50 5.79 -19.60 -19.20
CA ILE A 50 4.38 -19.88 -19.48
C ILE A 50 3.63 -18.55 -19.65
N GLU A 51 3.77 -17.62 -18.71
CA GLU A 51 3.12 -16.30 -18.78
C GLU A 51 3.52 -15.54 -20.05
N SER A 52 4.79 -15.61 -20.44
CA SER A 52 5.29 -15.02 -21.68
C SER A 52 4.74 -15.72 -22.93
N LYS A 53 4.68 -17.06 -22.94
CA LYS A 53 4.20 -17.83 -24.11
C LYS A 53 2.74 -17.53 -24.45
N TYR A 54 1.90 -17.29 -23.45
CA TYR A 54 0.48 -17.01 -23.61
C TYR A 54 0.14 -15.51 -23.51
N GLU A 55 1.16 -14.64 -23.49
CA GLU A 55 1.02 -13.17 -23.41
C GLU A 55 0.13 -12.69 -22.24
N LEU A 56 0.10 -13.45 -21.13
CA LEU A 56 -0.82 -13.20 -20.02
C LEU A 56 -0.57 -11.86 -19.33
N TYR A 57 0.62 -11.29 -19.49
CA TYR A 57 0.98 -9.97 -18.98
C TYR A 57 0.11 -8.84 -19.54
N ASN A 58 -0.39 -8.97 -20.77
CA ASN A 58 -1.14 -7.93 -21.47
C ASN A 58 -2.65 -7.99 -21.24
N ILE A 59 -3.15 -9.07 -20.64
CA ILE A 59 -4.60 -9.34 -20.50
C ILE A 59 -5.18 -8.65 -19.25
N GLY A 60 -4.34 -8.18 -18.34
CA GLY A 60 -4.77 -7.41 -17.16
C GLY A 60 -5.53 -8.22 -16.10
N LEU A 61 -5.45 -9.55 -16.18
CA LEU A 61 -6.18 -10.49 -15.32
C LEU A 61 -5.31 -11.16 -14.24
N LEU A 62 -4.04 -10.78 -14.16
CA LEU A 62 -3.12 -11.29 -13.14
C LEU A 62 -3.15 -10.35 -11.91
N PRO A 63 -2.92 -10.86 -10.68
CA PRO A 63 -3.00 -10.06 -9.45
C PRO A 63 -2.03 -8.88 -9.43
N THR A 64 -0.91 -9.02 -10.12
CA THR A 64 0.04 -7.96 -10.43
C THR A 64 0.20 -7.97 -11.95
N ASN A 65 -0.31 -6.95 -12.63
CA ASN A 65 -0.13 -6.83 -14.08
C ASN A 65 1.37 -6.74 -14.39
N GLY A 66 1.78 -7.41 -15.48
CA GLY A 66 3.17 -7.48 -15.90
C GLY A 66 3.99 -8.64 -15.30
N GLU A 67 5.25 -8.67 -15.69
CA GLU A 67 6.27 -9.58 -15.15
C GLU A 67 6.62 -9.19 -13.71
N ILE A 68 6.80 -10.18 -12.83
CA ILE A 68 7.31 -9.92 -11.47
C ILE A 68 8.83 -9.78 -11.55
N LEU A 69 9.33 -8.57 -11.34
CA LEU A 69 10.76 -8.26 -11.37
C LEU A 69 11.47 -8.72 -10.11
N ASP A 70 12.79 -8.91 -10.21
CA ASP A 70 13.66 -9.29 -9.10
C ASP A 70 13.52 -8.34 -7.91
N ALA A 71 13.47 -7.03 -8.18
CA ALA A 71 13.25 -5.99 -7.18
C ALA A 71 11.94 -6.18 -6.40
N GLU A 72 10.87 -6.67 -7.03
CA GLU A 72 9.59 -6.91 -6.35
C GLU A 72 9.67 -8.13 -5.39
N PHE A 73 10.51 -9.12 -5.71
CA PHE A 73 10.79 -10.22 -4.78
C PHE A 73 11.63 -9.74 -3.61
N ASP A 74 12.68 -8.96 -3.87
CA ASP A 74 13.67 -8.54 -2.88
C ASP A 74 13.21 -7.34 -2.04
N ALA A 75 12.13 -6.66 -2.45
CA ALA A 75 11.55 -5.54 -1.75
C ALA A 75 11.13 -5.84 -0.31
N LYS A 76 11.35 -4.85 0.55
CA LYS A 76 10.82 -4.81 1.92
C LYS A 76 9.29 -4.77 1.89
N PRO A 77 8.62 -5.20 2.98
CA PRO A 77 7.18 -5.05 3.11
C PRO A 77 6.76 -3.60 2.92
N MET A 78 5.72 -3.39 2.13
CA MET A 78 5.22 -2.06 1.80
C MET A 78 3.94 -1.76 2.60
N VAL A 79 3.90 -0.58 3.22
CA VAL A 79 2.75 -0.08 3.97
C VAL A 79 2.16 1.12 3.23
N LEU A 80 0.94 0.98 2.74
CA LEU A 80 0.22 2.02 1.99
C LEU A 80 -0.70 2.79 2.92
N LEU A 81 -0.62 4.12 2.90
CA LEU A 81 -1.53 5.00 3.63
C LEU A 81 -2.56 5.55 2.65
N LEU A 82 -3.85 5.41 2.95
CA LEU A 82 -4.93 6.01 2.18
C LEU A 82 -5.84 6.80 3.13
N GLY A 83 -6.38 7.92 2.65
CA GLY A 83 -7.30 8.73 3.43
C GLY A 83 -7.54 10.09 2.79
N GLN A 84 -8.62 10.74 3.19
CA GLN A 84 -9.00 12.06 2.68
C GLN A 84 -7.99 13.15 3.05
N TYR A 85 -8.20 14.35 2.52
CA TYR A 85 -7.41 15.52 2.90
C TYR A 85 -7.52 15.80 4.40
N SER A 86 -6.41 16.27 4.98
CA SER A 86 -6.32 16.67 6.39
C SER A 86 -6.53 15.55 7.42
N THR A 87 -6.60 14.27 7.03
CA THR A 87 -6.67 13.14 8.01
C THR A 87 -5.36 12.90 8.77
N GLY A 88 -4.27 13.57 8.37
CA GLY A 88 -2.98 13.53 9.06
C GLY A 88 -2.05 12.40 8.62
N LYS A 89 -2.13 11.91 7.38
CA LYS A 89 -1.24 10.85 6.84
C LYS A 89 0.25 11.17 6.99
N THR A 90 0.65 12.34 6.51
CA THR A 90 2.05 12.79 6.58
C THR A 90 2.52 13.01 8.02
N THR A 91 1.67 13.60 8.87
CA THR A 91 1.95 13.74 10.31
C THR A 91 2.07 12.39 11.01
N PHE A 92 1.22 11.43 10.65
CA PHE A 92 1.25 10.07 11.15
C PHE A 92 2.57 9.38 10.76
N LEU A 93 3.03 9.52 9.52
CA LEU A 93 4.34 9.00 9.10
C LEU A 93 5.49 9.63 9.85
N ARG A 94 5.50 10.96 9.99
CA ARG A 94 6.51 11.70 10.76
C ARG A 94 6.64 11.13 12.17
N HIS A 95 5.49 10.92 12.82
CA HIS A 95 5.40 10.36 14.16
C HIS A 95 5.93 8.91 14.22
N LEU A 96 5.55 8.05 13.27
CA LEU A 96 6.05 6.66 13.24
C LEU A 96 7.55 6.56 12.99
N VAL A 97 8.08 7.42 12.13
CA VAL A 97 9.48 7.43 11.70
C VAL A 97 10.37 8.06 12.77
N GLY A 98 9.78 8.85 13.67
CA GLY A 98 10.44 9.50 14.81
C GLY A 98 11.11 10.82 14.44
N GLY A 99 10.70 11.46 13.34
CA GLY A 99 11.30 12.70 12.86
C GLY A 99 10.84 13.12 11.47
N ASP A 100 11.36 14.26 11.03
CA ASP A 100 11.09 14.82 9.71
C ASP A 100 11.79 14.00 8.63
N PHE A 101 11.21 14.00 7.42
CA PHE A 101 11.81 13.36 6.25
C PHE A 101 11.81 14.30 5.04
N PRO A 102 12.76 14.14 4.10
CA PRO A 102 12.86 15.01 2.93
C PRO A 102 11.58 15.04 2.08
N GLY A 103 11.19 16.22 1.60
CA GLY A 103 9.98 16.40 0.79
C GLY A 103 8.67 16.40 1.59
N MET A 104 8.74 16.20 2.92
CA MET A 104 7.56 16.29 3.77
C MET A 104 7.00 17.72 3.78
N HIS A 105 5.70 17.85 3.55
CA HIS A 105 4.98 19.11 3.72
C HIS A 105 3.71 18.88 4.52
N ILE A 106 3.59 19.57 5.67
CA ILE A 106 2.43 19.48 6.56
C ILE A 106 1.80 20.88 6.65
N GLY A 107 0.56 21.01 6.17
CA GLY A 107 -0.19 22.25 6.27
C GLY A 107 -1.70 22.04 6.20
N PRO A 108 -2.48 23.06 6.59
CA PRO A 108 -3.95 23.01 6.58
C PRO A 108 -4.55 22.98 5.17
N GLU A 109 -3.83 23.50 4.18
CA GLU A 109 -4.18 23.43 2.76
C GLU A 109 -3.90 22.03 2.18
N PRO A 110 -4.47 21.66 1.01
CA PRO A 110 -4.10 20.41 0.33
C PRO A 110 -2.62 20.45 -0.07
N THR A 111 -1.78 19.97 0.85
CA THR A 111 -0.32 20.12 0.85
C THR A 111 0.39 18.94 0.19
N THR A 112 -0.23 17.75 0.21
CA THR A 112 0.28 16.54 -0.45
C THR A 112 -0.51 16.28 -1.74
N ASP A 113 0.07 16.65 -2.87
CA ASP A 113 -0.44 16.36 -4.22
C ASP A 113 0.26 15.16 -4.88
N ARG A 114 1.26 14.57 -4.20
CA ARG A 114 2.13 13.51 -4.71
C ARG A 114 2.07 12.22 -3.90
N PHE A 115 2.35 11.12 -4.58
CA PHE A 115 2.70 9.87 -3.93
C PHE A 115 4.15 9.95 -3.46
N VAL A 116 4.40 9.66 -2.19
CA VAL A 116 5.75 9.70 -1.59
C VAL A 116 6.12 8.30 -1.12
N ALA A 117 7.12 7.70 -1.76
CA ALA A 117 7.73 6.47 -1.29
C ALA A 117 8.83 6.79 -0.27
N LEU A 118 8.56 6.56 1.02
CA LEU A 118 9.55 6.71 2.07
C LEU A 118 10.37 5.42 2.21
N VAL A 119 11.64 5.50 1.81
CA VAL A 119 12.56 4.37 1.70
C VAL A 119 13.80 4.64 2.58
N HIS A 120 14.37 3.58 3.13
CA HIS A 120 15.64 3.68 3.85
C HIS A 120 16.80 3.93 2.88
N GLY A 121 17.59 4.97 3.14
CA GLY A 121 18.89 5.21 2.48
C GLY A 121 19.99 4.38 3.11
N LYS A 122 21.05 4.10 2.36
CA LYS A 122 22.28 3.57 2.97
C LYS A 122 23.14 4.76 3.39
N ASP A 123 23.89 4.60 4.48
CA ASP A 123 24.76 5.65 5.01
C ASP A 123 25.84 6.08 4.00
N ASP A 124 26.16 5.22 3.01
CA ASP A 124 27.12 5.52 1.92
C ASP A 124 26.59 6.55 0.89
N ASP A 125 25.29 6.88 0.91
CA ASP A 125 24.70 7.90 0.02
C ASP A 125 25.04 9.35 0.47
N ASP A 126 25.67 9.52 1.64
CA ASP A 126 26.11 10.81 2.18
C ASP A 126 27.42 11.33 1.53
N GLU A 127 28.10 10.54 0.68
CA GLU A 127 29.43 10.89 0.14
C GLU A 127 29.42 11.55 -1.25
N TYR A 128 28.26 11.65 -1.92
CA TYR A 128 28.10 12.45 -3.14
C TYR A 128 27.35 13.76 -2.86
N ASN A 129 27.96 14.62 -2.05
CA ASN A 129 27.66 16.04 -2.08
C ASN A 129 28.13 16.60 -3.43
N ASP A 130 27.16 16.94 -4.27
CA ASP A 130 27.36 17.61 -5.55
C ASP A 130 28.10 18.95 -5.30
N GLN A 131 29.39 19.00 -5.65
CA GLN A 131 30.23 20.19 -5.53
C GLN A 131 29.97 21.23 -6.63
N ASN A 132 28.84 21.17 -7.35
CA ASN A 132 28.58 22.06 -8.48
C ASN A 132 27.18 22.69 -8.44
N ASP A 133 26.83 23.36 -7.34
CA ASP A 133 25.74 24.34 -7.35
C ASP A 133 26.21 25.63 -6.67
N ASP A 134 26.65 26.60 -7.49
CA ASP A 134 27.05 27.97 -7.13
C ASP A 134 25.83 28.82 -6.67
N ASN A 135 25.02 28.32 -5.73
CA ASN A 135 23.91 29.06 -5.14
C ASN A 135 24.01 29.08 -3.61
N ASP A 136 24.61 30.16 -3.10
CA ASP A 136 25.04 30.44 -1.73
C ASP A 136 23.95 30.54 -0.63
N ASP A 137 22.74 30.01 -0.81
CA ASP A 137 21.61 30.24 0.14
C ASP A 137 20.97 28.98 0.76
N LYS A 138 21.63 27.81 0.73
CA LYS A 138 21.08 26.57 1.35
C LYS A 138 22.03 25.80 2.28
N ALA A 139 23.07 26.44 2.80
CA ALA A 139 23.94 25.84 3.81
C ALA A 139 23.38 26.03 5.23
N GLN A 140 22.18 25.53 5.53
CA GLN A 140 21.66 25.46 6.91
C GLN A 140 20.43 24.54 7.06
N GLN A 141 20.57 23.26 6.71
CA GLN A 141 19.79 22.16 7.30
C GLN A 141 20.47 20.85 6.92
N GLY A 142 21.23 20.28 7.87
CA GLY A 142 21.77 18.92 7.75
C GLY A 142 20.62 17.92 7.71
N ASN A 143 20.11 17.64 6.51
CA ASN A 143 19.01 16.72 6.30
C ASN A 143 19.63 15.41 5.79
N HIS A 144 19.70 14.40 6.66
CA HIS A 144 20.26 13.06 6.40
C HIS A 144 19.37 12.23 5.44
N GLY A 145 19.06 12.80 4.28
CA GLY A 145 18.16 12.20 3.31
C GLY A 145 17.98 13.02 2.03
N LYS A 146 17.57 12.35 0.95
CA LYS A 146 17.46 12.91 -0.41
C LYS A 146 16.08 12.66 -0.99
N THR A 147 15.56 13.61 -1.78
CA THR A 147 14.38 13.36 -2.61
C THR A 147 14.78 12.91 -4.02
N ILE A 148 14.08 11.91 -4.55
CA ILE A 148 14.26 11.39 -5.91
C ILE A 148 12.94 11.50 -6.66
N LYS A 149 12.98 12.01 -7.89
CA LYS A 149 11.79 12.14 -8.75
C LYS A 149 11.32 10.79 -9.29
N GLY A 150 10.02 10.65 -9.56
CA GLY A 150 9.39 9.41 -10.02
C GLY A 150 10.03 8.79 -11.25
N ASN A 151 10.37 9.59 -12.26
CA ASN A 151 11.07 9.11 -13.47
C ASN A 151 12.42 8.45 -13.15
N SER A 152 13.12 8.91 -12.12
CA SER A 152 14.39 8.29 -11.69
C SER A 152 14.14 7.04 -10.86
N LEU A 153 13.11 7.04 -10.00
CA LEU A 153 12.75 5.88 -9.16
C LEU A 153 12.39 4.63 -9.96
N THR A 154 11.80 4.78 -11.14
CA THR A 154 11.45 3.64 -12.01
C THR A 154 12.66 2.98 -12.65
N VAL A 155 13.82 3.64 -12.64
CA VAL A 155 15.06 3.14 -13.27
C VAL A 155 15.99 2.50 -12.24
N ILE A 156 15.83 2.80 -10.94
CA ILE A 156 16.66 2.24 -9.87
C ILE A 156 16.36 0.73 -9.72
N PRO A 157 17.33 -0.16 -10.03
CA PRO A 157 17.10 -1.60 -10.07
C PRO A 157 16.77 -2.23 -8.71
N GLU A 158 17.20 -1.63 -7.60
CA GLU A 158 16.94 -2.15 -6.26
C GLU A 158 15.51 -1.87 -5.76
N LEU A 159 14.79 -0.92 -6.40
CA LEU A 159 13.48 -0.49 -5.94
C LEU A 159 12.35 -1.15 -6.74
N PRO A 160 11.22 -1.52 -6.10
CA PRO A 160 10.12 -2.22 -6.75
C PRO A 160 9.20 -1.27 -7.56
N PHE A 161 9.73 -0.19 -8.12
CA PHE A 161 8.94 0.88 -8.75
C PHE A 161 9.00 0.89 -10.27
N ALA A 162 9.83 0.06 -10.90
CA ALA A 162 10.03 0.09 -12.36
C ALA A 162 8.74 -0.05 -13.19
N SER A 163 7.80 -0.89 -12.74
CA SER A 163 6.53 -1.09 -13.44
C SER A 163 5.55 0.09 -13.29
N LEU A 164 5.84 1.11 -12.46
CA LEU A 164 5.06 2.36 -12.44
C LEU A 164 5.21 3.18 -13.72
N SER A 165 6.24 2.91 -14.54
CA SER A 165 6.39 3.53 -15.86
C SER A 165 5.18 3.36 -16.79
N GLN A 166 4.37 2.31 -16.57
CA GLN A 166 3.14 2.07 -17.31
C GLN A 166 2.07 3.18 -17.15
N PHE A 167 2.14 3.98 -16.08
CA PHE A 167 1.24 5.10 -15.84
C PHE A 167 1.67 6.40 -16.56
N GLY A 168 2.84 6.37 -17.20
CA GLY A 168 3.35 7.49 -18.00
C GLY A 168 3.85 8.69 -17.18
N SER A 169 4.32 9.70 -17.89
CA SER A 169 4.94 10.90 -17.30
C SER A 169 3.98 11.71 -16.42
N SER A 170 2.69 11.72 -16.75
CA SER A 170 1.64 12.37 -15.98
C SER A 170 1.69 11.93 -14.51
N PHE A 171 1.61 10.62 -14.25
CA PHE A 171 1.73 10.10 -12.89
C PHE A 171 3.15 10.26 -12.31
N LEU A 172 4.20 9.99 -13.10
CA LEU A 172 5.58 10.00 -12.59
C LEU A 172 6.06 11.39 -12.14
N ASN A 173 5.46 12.47 -12.66
CA ASN A 173 5.68 13.83 -12.17
C ASN A 173 5.06 14.07 -10.79
N HIS A 174 4.04 13.27 -10.43
CA HIS A 174 3.35 13.26 -9.14
C HIS A 174 3.79 12.10 -8.23
N PHE A 175 4.93 11.47 -8.53
CA PHE A 175 5.53 10.43 -7.71
C PHE A 175 6.93 10.85 -7.31
N GLU A 176 7.26 10.69 -6.03
CA GLU A 176 8.56 11.00 -5.49
C GLU A 176 8.98 10.01 -4.41
N GLY A 177 10.28 9.93 -4.19
CA GLY A 177 10.90 9.04 -3.24
C GLY A 177 11.60 9.90 -2.21
N SER A 178 11.30 9.66 -0.95
CA SER A 178 11.99 10.27 0.16
C SER A 178 12.93 9.23 0.74
N ILE A 179 14.23 9.44 0.57
CA ILE A 179 15.26 8.58 1.13
C ILE A 179 15.61 9.13 2.51
N ASN A 180 15.46 8.31 3.55
CA ASN A 180 15.79 8.68 4.92
C ASN A 180 16.62 7.56 5.59
N SER A 181 17.83 7.89 6.02
CA SER A 181 18.77 6.94 6.63
C SER A 181 18.63 6.84 8.15
N THR A 182 17.97 7.82 8.79
CA THR A 182 17.94 7.95 10.27
C THR A 182 16.94 7.03 10.95
N SER A 183 15.86 6.64 10.26
CA SER A 183 14.80 5.85 10.89
C SER A 183 15.08 4.35 10.87
N ALA A 184 15.19 3.76 12.07
CA ALA A 184 15.33 2.32 12.25
C ALA A 184 14.14 1.53 11.68
N LEU A 185 12.93 2.09 11.70
CA LEU A 185 11.74 1.43 11.16
C LEU A 185 11.84 1.21 9.65
N LEU A 186 12.40 2.18 8.91
CA LEU A 186 12.58 2.11 7.45
C LEU A 186 13.58 1.02 7.03
N GLN A 187 14.46 0.59 7.94
CA GLN A 187 15.33 -0.56 7.68
C GLN A 187 14.52 -1.83 7.41
N HIS A 188 13.30 -1.92 7.96
CA HIS A 188 12.46 -3.10 7.91
C HIS A 188 11.25 -2.96 6.99
N VAL A 189 10.71 -1.75 6.78
CA VAL A 189 9.51 -1.50 5.97
C VAL A 189 9.67 -0.29 5.04
N THR A 190 8.85 -0.22 3.99
CA THR A 190 8.72 0.95 3.12
C THR A 190 7.33 1.52 3.27
N PHE A 191 7.21 2.84 3.45
CA PHE A 191 5.91 3.51 3.49
C PHE A 191 5.60 4.20 2.17
N ILE A 192 4.32 4.19 1.79
CA ILE A 192 3.79 4.97 0.69
C ILE A 192 2.78 5.95 1.27
N ASP A 193 3.14 7.24 1.32
CA ASP A 193 2.17 8.31 1.55
C ASP A 193 1.45 8.60 0.24
N THR A 194 0.13 8.78 0.29
CA THR A 194 -0.65 9.11 -0.90
C THR A 194 -1.20 10.52 -0.77
N PRO A 195 -1.49 11.19 -1.91
CA PRO A 195 -2.31 12.39 -1.90
C PRO A 195 -3.61 12.16 -1.13
N GLY A 196 -4.13 13.22 -0.51
CA GLY A 196 -5.47 13.17 0.07
C GLY A 196 -6.51 12.79 -0.97
N VAL A 197 -7.43 11.88 -0.66
CA VAL A 197 -8.55 11.60 -1.56
C VAL A 197 -9.47 12.84 -1.58
N LEU A 198 -9.83 13.31 -2.77
CA LEU A 198 -10.64 14.53 -2.90
C LEU A 198 -12.06 14.25 -2.41
N SER A 199 -12.66 15.25 -1.76
CA SER A 199 -14.09 15.33 -1.50
C SER A 199 -14.70 16.30 -2.52
N GLY A 200 -15.99 16.13 -2.85
CA GLY A 200 -16.61 16.69 -4.07
C GLY A 200 -16.34 18.17 -4.35
N GLU A 201 -16.20 19.01 -3.33
CA GLU A 201 -15.89 20.45 -3.47
C GLU A 201 -14.42 20.72 -3.85
N THR A 202 -13.49 19.87 -3.38
CA THR A 202 -12.06 19.94 -3.72
C THR A 202 -11.76 19.34 -5.10
N THR A 203 -12.53 18.32 -5.52
CA THR A 203 -12.38 17.67 -6.84
C THR A 203 -12.56 18.65 -8.00
N GLN A 204 -13.41 19.67 -7.86
CA GLN A 204 -13.61 20.69 -8.88
C GLN A 204 -12.43 21.65 -9.06
N ARG A 205 -11.52 21.76 -8.07
CA ARG A 205 -10.36 22.67 -8.10
C ARG A 205 -9.03 22.00 -8.42
N LEU A 206 -8.92 20.68 -8.23
CA LEU A 206 -7.65 19.93 -8.30
C LEU A 206 -7.80 18.65 -9.13
N SER A 207 -8.33 18.75 -10.36
CA SER A 207 -8.40 17.60 -11.26
C SER A 207 -6.99 17.05 -11.49
N ARG A 208 -6.75 15.80 -11.09
CA ARG A 208 -5.52 15.08 -11.40
C ARG A 208 -5.49 14.75 -12.89
N ASP A 209 -4.31 14.78 -13.47
CA ASP A 209 -4.05 14.38 -14.85
C ASP A 209 -3.81 12.87 -15.01
N TYR A 210 -3.76 12.13 -13.89
CA TYR A 210 -3.63 10.68 -13.83
C TYR A 210 -4.79 9.99 -13.10
N ASP A 211 -5.00 8.70 -13.38
CA ASP A 211 -6.01 7.87 -12.72
C ASP A 211 -5.56 7.44 -11.32
N PHE A 212 -5.97 8.21 -10.31
CA PHE A 212 -5.67 7.94 -8.90
C PHE A 212 -6.13 6.55 -8.44
N ALA A 213 -7.31 6.08 -8.86
CA ALA A 213 -7.84 4.81 -8.39
C ALA A 213 -7.02 3.62 -8.90
N SER A 214 -6.64 3.66 -10.19
CA SER A 214 -5.77 2.63 -10.78
C SER A 214 -4.37 2.64 -10.18
N THR A 215 -3.80 3.82 -9.91
CA THR A 215 -2.49 3.93 -9.23
C THR A 215 -2.56 3.43 -7.78
N ALA A 216 -3.58 3.85 -7.02
CA ALA A 216 -3.79 3.39 -5.64
C ALA A 216 -3.98 1.87 -5.59
N LYS A 217 -4.72 1.30 -6.55
CA LYS A 217 -4.87 -0.15 -6.72
C LYS A 217 -3.51 -0.82 -6.95
N TRP A 218 -2.65 -0.26 -7.80
CA TRP A 218 -1.31 -0.83 -8.06
C TRP A 218 -0.47 -0.94 -6.78
N PHE A 219 -0.47 0.12 -5.96
CA PHE A 219 0.22 0.10 -4.66
C PHE A 219 -0.44 -0.89 -3.71
N ALA A 220 -1.79 -0.91 -3.66
CA ALA A 220 -2.53 -1.83 -2.82
C ALA A 220 -2.26 -3.29 -3.18
N ASP A 221 -2.17 -3.65 -4.48
CA ASP A 221 -1.85 -5.00 -4.94
C ASP A 221 -0.46 -5.47 -4.44
N ARG A 222 0.48 -4.53 -4.32
CA ARG A 222 1.88 -4.80 -3.90
C ARG A 222 2.13 -4.64 -2.41
N SER A 223 1.27 -3.91 -1.69
CA SER A 223 1.40 -3.65 -0.26
C SER A 223 1.12 -4.88 0.60
N ASP A 224 1.82 -4.95 1.73
CA ASP A 224 1.64 -5.94 2.78
C ASP A 224 0.67 -5.42 3.86
N LEU A 225 0.55 -4.11 4.03
CA LEU A 225 -0.41 -3.48 4.95
C LEU A 225 -1.01 -2.24 4.28
N ILE A 226 -2.32 -2.05 4.42
CA ILE A 226 -3.03 -0.87 3.94
C ILE A 226 -3.69 -0.21 5.15
N LEU A 227 -3.29 1.03 5.43
CA LEU A 227 -3.81 1.85 6.52
C LEU A 227 -4.81 2.86 5.95
N LEU A 228 -6.08 2.73 6.33
CA LEU A 228 -7.14 3.69 5.99
C LEU A 228 -7.30 4.69 7.12
N LEU A 229 -6.85 5.93 6.91
CA LEU A 229 -6.88 6.99 7.91
C LEU A 229 -8.18 7.81 7.81
N PHE A 230 -8.85 7.97 8.94
CA PHE A 230 -10.05 8.79 9.13
C PHE A 230 -9.80 9.82 10.24
N ASP A 231 -10.41 11.00 10.12
CA ASP A 231 -10.38 12.03 11.17
C ASP A 231 -11.60 11.86 12.09
N ALA A 232 -11.39 11.75 13.39
CA ALA A 232 -12.47 11.60 14.36
C ALA A 232 -13.51 12.74 14.33
N HIS A 233 -13.14 13.93 13.87
CA HIS A 233 -14.06 15.06 13.73
C HIS A 233 -14.88 15.01 12.42
N LYS A 234 -14.42 14.24 11.42
CA LYS A 234 -14.98 14.20 10.06
C LYS A 234 -14.85 12.79 9.47
N VAL A 235 -15.74 11.89 9.87
CA VAL A 235 -15.75 10.48 9.42
C VAL A 235 -16.61 10.28 8.15
N ASP A 236 -16.89 11.35 7.41
CA ASP A 236 -17.58 11.23 6.14
C ASP A 236 -16.70 10.47 5.14
N VAL A 237 -17.28 9.52 4.41
CA VAL A 237 -16.57 8.77 3.34
C VAL A 237 -17.02 9.33 2.00
N SER A 238 -16.15 10.11 1.35
CA SER A 238 -16.43 10.69 0.02
C SER A 238 -16.66 9.60 -1.03
N ASP A 239 -17.38 9.91 -2.11
CA ASP A 239 -17.63 8.93 -3.18
C ASP A 239 -16.33 8.51 -3.90
N GLU A 240 -15.34 9.39 -3.98
CA GLU A 240 -14.01 9.04 -4.48
C GLU A 240 -13.30 8.06 -3.53
N MET A 241 -13.39 8.28 -2.22
CA MET A 241 -12.86 7.34 -1.22
C MET A 241 -13.55 5.98 -1.32
N LYS A 242 -14.88 5.95 -1.54
CA LYS A 242 -15.61 4.70 -1.78
C LYS A 242 -15.09 3.96 -3.01
N ARG A 243 -14.86 4.66 -4.13
CA ARG A 243 -14.28 4.06 -5.35
C ARG A 243 -12.90 3.45 -5.08
N VAL A 244 -12.05 4.16 -4.34
CA VAL A 244 -10.73 3.64 -3.94
C VAL A 244 -10.88 2.40 -3.05
N ILE A 245 -11.79 2.44 -2.06
CA ILE A 245 -12.09 1.30 -1.20
C ILE A 245 -12.60 0.11 -2.02
N GLU A 246 -13.48 0.33 -3.00
CA GLU A 246 -13.98 -0.71 -3.90
C GLU A 246 -12.85 -1.36 -4.72
N CYS A 247 -11.85 -0.57 -5.15
CA CYS A 247 -10.67 -1.08 -5.85
C CYS A 247 -9.77 -1.95 -4.97
N ILE A 248 -9.66 -1.64 -3.67
CA ILE A 248 -8.84 -2.41 -2.71
C ILE A 248 -9.64 -3.51 -1.98
N ARG A 249 -10.97 -3.53 -2.13
CA ARG A 249 -11.88 -4.52 -1.53
C ARG A 249 -11.43 -5.98 -1.71
N PRO A 250 -10.86 -6.41 -2.86
CA PRO A 250 -10.35 -7.79 -3.01
C PRO A 250 -9.25 -8.18 -2.02
N HIS A 251 -8.68 -7.22 -1.29
CA HIS A 251 -7.63 -7.39 -0.30
C HIS A 251 -8.11 -7.31 1.16
N ASN A 252 -9.42 -7.22 1.40
CA ASN A 252 -9.97 -6.91 2.72
C ASN A 252 -9.65 -7.95 3.80
N ASP A 253 -9.45 -9.21 3.41
CA ASP A 253 -9.46 -10.32 4.36
C ASP A 253 -8.15 -10.44 5.19
N ASP A 254 -7.03 -9.79 4.81
CA ASP A 254 -5.75 -10.03 5.50
C ASP A 254 -4.85 -8.81 5.78
N LYS A 255 -5.05 -7.68 5.09
CA LYS A 255 -4.08 -6.55 5.15
C LYS A 255 -4.64 -5.15 5.31
N ILE A 256 -5.96 -4.98 5.47
CA ILE A 256 -6.55 -3.64 5.68
C ILE A 256 -6.71 -3.38 7.17
N ARG A 257 -6.30 -2.18 7.61
CA ARG A 257 -6.54 -1.65 8.97
C ARG A 257 -7.07 -0.23 8.85
N CYS A 258 -8.00 0.13 9.72
CA CYS A 258 -8.48 1.50 9.84
C CYS A 258 -7.74 2.20 10.98
N ILE A 259 -7.46 3.49 10.80
CA ILE A 259 -6.91 4.36 11.83
C ILE A 259 -7.89 5.50 12.03
N LEU A 260 -8.45 5.61 13.23
CA LEU A 260 -9.26 6.74 13.64
C LEU A 260 -8.34 7.74 14.35
N ASN A 261 -7.86 8.72 13.59
CA ASN A 261 -6.89 9.72 14.01
C ASN A 261 -7.57 10.95 14.64
N LYS A 262 -6.79 11.76 15.38
CA LYS A 262 -7.26 12.95 16.12
C LYS A 262 -8.37 12.65 17.13
N ALA A 263 -8.41 11.41 17.64
CA ALA A 263 -9.45 10.96 18.57
C ALA A 263 -9.38 11.63 19.95
N ASP A 264 -8.29 12.31 20.26
CA ASP A 264 -8.13 13.07 21.50
C ASP A 264 -8.90 14.40 21.51
N GLY A 265 -9.30 14.91 20.34
CA GLY A 265 -10.09 16.13 20.21
C GLY A 265 -11.60 15.96 20.40
N VAL A 266 -12.08 14.73 20.61
CA VAL A 266 -13.51 14.41 20.80
C VAL A 266 -13.77 13.85 22.20
N SER A 267 -15.02 14.01 22.68
CA SER A 267 -15.43 13.43 23.98
C SER A 267 -15.52 11.90 23.89
N PRO A 268 -15.46 11.15 25.01
CA PRO A 268 -15.64 9.71 25.00
C PRO A 268 -16.98 9.26 24.38
N GLU A 269 -18.07 9.98 24.65
CA GLU A 269 -19.40 9.67 24.09
C GLU A 269 -19.45 9.93 22.58
N GLU A 270 -18.85 11.03 22.13
CA GLU A 270 -18.73 11.35 20.71
C GLU A 270 -17.87 10.31 19.99
N LEU A 271 -16.74 9.91 20.59
CA LEU A 271 -15.85 8.92 20.03
C LEU A 271 -16.56 7.58 19.77
N VAL A 272 -17.41 7.12 20.69
CA VAL A 272 -18.22 5.90 20.50
C VAL A 272 -19.18 6.05 19.32
N ARG A 273 -19.83 7.20 19.16
CA ARG A 273 -20.75 7.46 18.03
C ARG A 273 -19.99 7.49 16.69
N VAL A 274 -18.86 8.19 16.67
CA VAL A 274 -17.97 8.31 15.51
C VAL A 274 -17.43 6.94 15.10
N TYR A 275 -16.96 6.15 16.08
CA TYR A 275 -16.52 4.78 15.85
C TYR A 275 -17.64 3.91 15.29
N GLY A 276 -18.85 3.98 15.85
CA GLY A 276 -20.02 3.26 15.34
C GLY A 276 -20.37 3.62 13.89
N SER A 277 -20.32 4.92 13.57
CA SER A 277 -20.54 5.43 12.20
C SER A 277 -19.48 4.90 11.22
N LEU A 278 -18.20 4.93 11.61
CA LEU A 278 -17.11 4.37 10.81
C LEU A 278 -17.34 2.89 10.51
N MET A 279 -17.62 2.09 11.54
CA MET A 279 -17.83 0.65 11.42
C MET A 279 -19.00 0.32 10.50
N TRP A 280 -20.10 1.06 10.62
CA TRP A 280 -21.26 0.92 9.75
C TRP A 280 -20.92 1.24 8.29
N SER A 281 -20.19 2.34 8.05
CA SER A 281 -19.75 2.74 6.72
C SER A 281 -18.84 1.69 6.09
N MET A 282 -17.82 1.21 6.83
CA MET A 282 -16.91 0.17 6.35
C MET A 282 -17.63 -1.14 6.05
N GLY A 283 -18.55 -1.58 6.93
CA GLY A 283 -19.34 -2.79 6.71
C GLY A 283 -20.16 -2.73 5.41
N ARG A 284 -20.73 -1.55 5.08
CA ARG A 284 -21.46 -1.34 3.83
C ARG A 284 -20.56 -1.34 2.60
N THR A 285 -19.39 -0.69 2.68
CA THR A 285 -18.51 -0.54 1.51
C THR A 285 -17.76 -1.83 1.19
N PHE A 286 -17.28 -2.56 2.21
CA PHE A 286 -16.54 -3.81 1.99
C PHE A 286 -17.45 -5.00 1.68
N GLY A 287 -18.67 -5.03 2.22
CA GLY A 287 -19.63 -6.10 1.95
C GLY A 287 -19.18 -7.48 2.46
N THR A 288 -18.26 -7.52 3.43
CA THR A 288 -17.81 -8.73 4.10
C THR A 288 -18.39 -8.80 5.52
N PRO A 289 -18.68 -10.00 6.03
CA PRO A 289 -19.10 -10.16 7.43
C PRO A 289 -17.95 -9.92 8.41
N GLU A 290 -16.70 -9.99 7.94
CA GLU A 290 -15.51 -9.76 8.74
C GLU A 290 -15.33 -8.28 9.08
N VAL A 291 -15.02 -8.05 10.35
CA VAL A 291 -14.91 -6.72 10.94
C VAL A 291 -13.48 -6.22 10.82
N ILE A 292 -13.29 -5.08 10.14
CA ILE A 292 -11.96 -4.46 10.00
C ILE A 292 -11.48 -3.93 11.35
N ARG A 293 -10.24 -4.25 11.70
CA ARG A 293 -9.59 -3.72 12.90
C ARG A 293 -9.37 -2.21 12.77
N VAL A 294 -9.88 -1.46 13.74
CA VAL A 294 -9.65 -0.02 13.90
C VAL A 294 -8.63 0.21 15.03
N TYR A 295 -7.65 1.07 14.79
CA TYR A 295 -6.76 1.63 15.80
C TYR A 295 -7.15 3.07 16.08
N THR A 296 -7.51 3.37 17.33
CA THR A 296 -7.99 4.70 17.73
C THR A 296 -6.90 5.46 18.47
N GLY A 297 -6.65 6.71 18.08
CA GLY A 297 -5.64 7.52 18.74
C GLY A 297 -5.40 8.88 18.10
N SER A 298 -4.33 9.54 18.54
CA SER A 298 -3.83 10.79 17.97
C SER A 298 -2.33 10.67 17.78
N TYR A 299 -1.92 10.44 16.53
CA TYR A 299 -0.58 10.01 16.15
C TYR A 299 0.27 11.22 15.77
N TRP A 300 0.72 11.92 16.80
CA TRP A 300 1.56 13.11 16.73
C TRP A 300 2.33 13.28 18.04
N ASP A 301 3.34 14.13 18.04
CA ASP A 301 4.26 14.27 19.17
C ASP A 301 3.73 15.19 20.29
N LYS A 302 2.49 15.68 20.16
CA LYS A 302 1.85 16.56 21.15
C LYS A 302 1.16 15.75 22.25
N PRO A 303 1.06 16.29 23.49
CA PRO A 303 0.27 15.66 24.55
C PRO A 303 -1.19 15.48 24.12
N TYR A 304 -1.85 14.43 24.63
CA TYR A 304 -3.27 14.22 24.35
C TYR A 304 -4.10 15.33 24.99
N GLN A 305 -5.11 15.81 24.27
CA GLN A 305 -6.06 16.78 24.82
C GLN A 305 -6.98 16.14 25.88
N ASN A 306 -7.41 14.90 25.63
CA ASN A 306 -8.23 14.12 26.55
C ASN A 306 -7.40 13.02 27.23
N VAL A 307 -7.07 13.23 28.50
CA VAL A 307 -6.22 12.33 29.31
C VAL A 307 -6.97 11.05 29.71
N ASP A 308 -8.31 11.10 29.81
CA ASP A 308 -9.11 9.95 30.23
C ASP A 308 -9.01 8.75 29.27
N LEU A 309 -8.67 9.02 28.01
CA LEU A 309 -8.54 8.01 26.95
C LEU A 309 -7.08 7.67 26.61
N GLU A 310 -6.11 8.27 27.31
CA GLU A 310 -4.68 8.11 27.03
C GLU A 310 -4.25 6.64 27.04
N GLU A 311 -4.63 5.87 28.06
CA GLU A 311 -4.27 4.44 28.16
C GLU A 311 -4.80 3.65 26.96
N MET A 312 -6.02 3.96 26.50
CA MET A 312 -6.61 3.29 25.33
C MET A 312 -5.82 3.62 24.06
N PHE A 313 -5.47 4.89 23.86
CA PHE A 313 -4.71 5.34 22.68
C PHE A 313 -3.31 4.73 22.66
N THR A 314 -2.58 4.78 23.78
CA THR A 314 -1.24 4.18 23.92
C THR A 314 -1.25 2.68 23.67
N LYS A 315 -2.30 1.98 24.13
CA LYS A 315 -2.47 0.54 23.89
C LYS A 315 -2.69 0.21 22.42
N ASP A 316 -3.51 0.99 21.72
CA ASP A 316 -3.75 0.80 20.29
C ASP A 316 -2.53 1.18 19.44
N GLU A 317 -1.81 2.24 19.80
CA GLU A 317 -0.53 2.62 19.20
C GLU A 317 0.52 1.51 19.36
N SER A 318 0.64 0.94 20.56
CA SER A 318 1.56 -0.17 20.84
C SER A 318 1.24 -1.41 20.00
N LYS A 319 -0.04 -1.74 19.80
CA LYS A 319 -0.46 -2.85 18.93
C LYS A 319 -0.13 -2.59 17.47
N LEU A 320 -0.37 -1.37 16.99
CA LEU A 320 -0.03 -0.97 15.62
C LEU A 320 1.49 -1.04 15.39
N ALA A 321 2.29 -0.56 16.34
CA ALA A 321 3.74 -0.67 16.31
C ALA A 321 4.22 -2.14 16.25
N GLN A 322 3.64 -3.02 17.07
CA GLN A 322 3.94 -4.46 17.04
C GLN A 322 3.58 -5.09 15.69
N GLU A 323 2.44 -4.73 15.10
CA GLU A 323 2.04 -5.21 13.78
C GLU A 323 3.07 -4.78 12.72
N LEU A 324 3.44 -3.50 12.67
CA LEU A 324 4.45 -2.96 11.75
C LEU A 324 5.80 -3.68 11.87
N ILE A 325 6.27 -3.92 13.09
CA ILE A 325 7.54 -4.61 13.36
C ILE A 325 7.48 -6.08 12.97
N SER A 326 6.31 -6.72 13.04
CA SER A 326 6.11 -8.11 12.65
C SER A 326 6.00 -8.32 11.12
N LEU A 327 5.71 -7.26 10.35
CA LEU A 327 5.45 -7.34 8.90
C LEU A 327 6.52 -8.07 8.08
N PRO A 328 7.84 -7.89 8.31
CA PRO A 328 8.87 -8.60 7.54
C PRO A 328 8.77 -10.12 7.64
N LYS A 329 8.28 -10.64 8.77
CA LYS A 329 8.07 -12.09 8.96
C LYS A 329 6.88 -12.56 8.13
N SER A 330 5.73 -11.89 8.27
CA SER A 330 4.50 -12.23 7.52
C SER A 330 4.60 -11.98 6.02
N SER A 331 5.47 -11.08 5.56
CA SER A 331 5.61 -10.73 4.14
C SER A 331 6.09 -11.91 3.30
N ALA A 332 6.97 -12.77 3.83
CA ALA A 332 7.42 -13.97 3.12
C ALA A 332 6.24 -14.93 2.84
N GLU A 333 5.40 -15.18 3.84
CA GLU A 333 4.18 -16.00 3.70
C GLU A 333 3.17 -15.36 2.73
N ARG A 334 2.98 -14.04 2.83
CA ARG A 334 2.13 -13.30 1.88
C ARG A 334 2.64 -13.38 0.45
N LYS A 335 3.96 -13.33 0.22
CA LYS A 335 4.58 -13.53 -1.11
C LYS A 335 4.31 -14.94 -1.64
N VAL A 336 4.38 -15.98 -0.80
CA VAL A 336 3.96 -17.35 -1.18
C VAL A 336 2.49 -17.37 -1.58
N ASN A 337 1.59 -16.82 -0.75
CA ASN A 337 0.15 -16.81 -1.02
C ASN A 337 -0.21 -16.07 -2.31
N ARG A 338 0.45 -14.92 -2.57
CA ARG A 338 0.31 -14.19 -3.83
C ARG A 338 0.73 -15.03 -5.03
N MET A 339 1.86 -15.74 -4.92
CA MET A 339 2.34 -16.64 -5.98
C MET A 339 1.36 -17.78 -6.24
N VAL A 340 0.80 -18.39 -5.18
CA VAL A 340 -0.21 -19.44 -5.32
C VAL A 340 -1.47 -18.92 -6.02
N LYS A 341 -1.97 -17.75 -5.61
CA LYS A 341 -3.13 -17.09 -6.28
C LYS A 341 -2.82 -16.84 -7.76
N ARG A 342 -1.64 -16.32 -8.09
CA ARG A 342 -1.20 -16.09 -9.48
C ARG A 342 -1.15 -17.38 -10.29
N ILE A 343 -0.55 -18.45 -9.76
CA ILE A 343 -0.48 -19.76 -10.44
C ILE A 343 -1.87 -20.31 -10.74
N ARG A 344 -2.83 -20.20 -9.80
CA ARG A 344 -4.22 -20.64 -10.01
C ARG A 344 -4.88 -19.88 -11.16
N LEU A 345 -4.69 -18.55 -11.21
CA LEU A 345 -5.23 -17.71 -12.29
C LEU A 345 -4.59 -18.03 -13.63
N VAL A 346 -3.26 -18.18 -13.69
CA VAL A 346 -2.53 -18.56 -14.91
C VAL A 346 -3.05 -19.89 -15.45
N LYS A 347 -3.25 -20.90 -14.59
CA LYS A 347 -3.82 -22.19 -14.98
C LYS A 347 -5.23 -22.03 -15.57
N ALA A 348 -6.11 -21.31 -14.88
CA ALA A 348 -7.48 -21.07 -15.34
C ALA A 348 -7.51 -20.36 -16.71
N GLN A 349 -6.66 -19.35 -16.90
CA GLN A 349 -6.56 -18.61 -18.16
C GLN A 349 -6.07 -19.48 -19.32
N ILE A 350 -5.05 -20.33 -19.10
CA ILE A 350 -4.54 -21.24 -20.13
C ILE A 350 -5.59 -22.28 -20.50
N CYS A 351 -6.30 -22.85 -19.51
CA CYS A 351 -7.41 -23.77 -19.77
C CYS A 351 -8.51 -23.11 -20.61
N LEU A 352 -8.87 -21.87 -20.29
CA LEU A 352 -9.85 -21.11 -21.05
C LEU A 352 -9.39 -20.84 -22.48
N LEU A 353 -8.14 -20.39 -22.67
CA LEU A 353 -7.56 -20.15 -23.99
C LEU A 353 -7.52 -21.43 -24.83
N GLY A 354 -7.13 -22.56 -24.23
CA GLY A 354 -7.14 -23.87 -24.90
C GLY A 354 -8.55 -24.29 -25.34
N HIS A 355 -9.57 -24.06 -24.52
CA HIS A 355 -10.96 -24.35 -24.86
C HIS A 355 -11.49 -23.44 -25.97
N ILE A 356 -11.17 -22.15 -25.92
CA ILE A 356 -11.51 -21.20 -26.96
C ILE A 356 -10.86 -21.63 -28.28
N GLN A 357 -9.56 -21.97 -28.27
CA GLN A 357 -8.83 -22.42 -29.45
C GLN A 357 -9.44 -23.68 -30.08
N GLN A 358 -9.90 -24.64 -29.27
CA GLN A 358 -10.59 -25.84 -29.76
C GLN A 358 -11.93 -25.51 -30.43
N LYS A 359 -12.69 -24.54 -29.89
CA LYS A 359 -13.96 -24.09 -30.46
C LYS A 359 -13.80 -23.16 -31.68
N MET A 360 -12.69 -22.45 -31.80
CA MET A 360 -12.43 -21.48 -32.89
C MET A 360 -11.93 -22.13 -34.19
N SER A 361 -11.83 -23.46 -34.26
CA SER A 361 -11.41 -24.20 -35.48
C SER A 361 -12.38 -24.07 -36.66
N SER A 362 -13.55 -23.46 -36.46
CA SER A 362 -14.52 -23.15 -37.51
C SER A 362 -14.83 -21.66 -37.49
N PHE A 363 -14.69 -21.00 -38.64
CA PHE A 363 -14.92 -19.55 -38.85
C PHE A 363 -16.27 -19.06 -38.31
N TRP A 364 -17.29 -19.92 -38.30
CA TRP A 364 -18.63 -19.62 -37.77
C TRP A 364 -18.66 -19.45 -36.24
N TRP A 365 -17.79 -20.17 -35.52
CA TRP A 365 -17.70 -20.09 -34.07
C TRP A 365 -17.02 -18.81 -33.58
N PHE A 366 -16.10 -18.22 -34.36
CA PHE A 366 -15.50 -16.92 -34.05
C PHE A 366 -16.58 -15.84 -33.93
N TRP A 367 -17.48 -15.77 -34.92
CA TRP A 367 -18.60 -14.83 -34.92
C TRP A 367 -19.62 -15.12 -33.81
N PHE A 368 -19.87 -16.40 -33.49
CA PHE A 368 -20.78 -16.81 -32.42
C PHE A 368 -20.23 -16.51 -31.00
N LEU A 369 -18.95 -16.82 -30.74
CA LEU A 369 -18.29 -16.57 -29.45
C LEU A 369 -18.17 -15.07 -29.18
N TRP A 370 -17.81 -14.26 -30.19
CA TRP A 370 -17.76 -12.79 -30.07
C TRP A 370 -19.05 -12.21 -29.48
N ASN A 371 -20.20 -12.79 -29.84
CA ASN A 371 -21.52 -12.38 -29.37
C ASN A 371 -21.95 -13.02 -28.03
N LYS A 372 -21.35 -14.16 -27.60
CA LYS A 372 -21.82 -14.98 -26.45
C LYS A 372 -20.85 -15.17 -25.28
N ILE A 373 -19.69 -14.49 -25.25
CA ILE A 373 -18.71 -14.55 -24.13
C ILE A 373 -19.31 -14.40 -22.70
N PRO A 374 -20.43 -13.72 -22.42
CA PRO A 374 -21.02 -13.73 -21.07
C PRO A 374 -21.49 -15.12 -20.58
N PHE A 375 -21.86 -16.03 -21.49
CA PHE A 375 -22.52 -17.30 -21.15
C PHE A 375 -21.57 -18.45 -20.82
N VAL A 376 -20.34 -18.44 -21.34
CA VAL A 376 -19.37 -19.55 -21.16
C VAL A 376 -18.87 -19.64 -19.71
N ASN A 377 -18.87 -18.53 -18.98
CA ASN A 377 -18.46 -18.49 -17.57
C ASN A 377 -19.40 -19.28 -16.62
N GLN A 378 -20.68 -19.49 -16.99
CA GLN A 378 -21.62 -20.24 -16.14
C GLN A 378 -21.51 -21.77 -16.28
N GLU A 379 -21.21 -22.28 -17.49
CA GLU A 379 -21.08 -23.73 -17.71
C GLU A 379 -19.77 -24.30 -17.12
N GLN A 380 -18.66 -23.53 -17.11
CA GLN A 380 -17.40 -23.98 -16.51
C GLN A 380 -17.43 -23.98 -14.97
N GLN A 381 -18.17 -23.06 -14.33
CA GLN A 381 -18.40 -23.10 -12.87
C GLN A 381 -19.08 -24.39 -12.39
N GLN A 382 -19.81 -25.09 -13.26
CA GLN A 382 -20.49 -26.34 -12.91
C GLN A 382 -19.64 -27.60 -13.15
N LYS A 383 -18.65 -27.54 -14.05
CA LYS A 383 -17.82 -28.72 -14.41
C LYS A 383 -16.51 -28.83 -13.65
N GLU A 384 -16.00 -27.74 -13.08
CA GLU A 384 -14.83 -27.78 -12.20
C GLU A 384 -15.19 -27.15 -10.85
N ARG A 385 -14.92 -27.84 -9.74
CA ARG A 385 -15.01 -27.32 -8.36
C ARG A 385 -13.94 -26.24 -8.11
N TYR A 386 -13.87 -25.21 -8.95
CA TYR A 386 -13.08 -24.01 -8.68
C TYR A 386 -13.99 -22.95 -8.07
N GLU A 387 -13.55 -22.43 -6.92
CA GLU A 387 -14.27 -21.43 -6.14
C GLU A 387 -14.68 -20.25 -7.03
N LYS A 388 -15.97 -19.88 -6.93
CA LYS A 388 -16.65 -18.82 -7.69
C LYS A 388 -15.91 -17.46 -7.73
N ASN A 389 -14.91 -17.26 -6.89
CA ASN A 389 -14.11 -16.04 -6.80
C ASN A 389 -12.95 -15.97 -7.82
N SER A 390 -12.66 -17.04 -8.57
CA SER A 390 -11.52 -17.08 -9.51
C SER A 390 -11.82 -16.46 -10.88
N PHE A 391 -13.10 -16.29 -11.22
CA PHE A 391 -13.56 -15.72 -12.51
C PHE A 391 -14.17 -14.33 -12.29
N GLY A 392 -13.38 -13.39 -11.79
CA GLY A 392 -13.70 -11.97 -11.87
C GLY A 392 -13.46 -11.47 -13.30
N TYR A 393 -14.37 -10.68 -13.84
CA TYR A 393 -14.19 -9.84 -15.04
C TYR A 393 -14.34 -10.48 -16.44
N GLY A 394 -15.53 -11.00 -16.75
CA GLY A 394 -15.92 -11.34 -18.13
C GLY A 394 -15.89 -10.17 -19.14
N TYR A 395 -15.92 -8.92 -18.67
CA TYR A 395 -15.87 -7.72 -19.52
C TYR A 395 -14.47 -7.40 -20.07
N HIS A 396 -13.40 -7.73 -19.35
CA HIS A 396 -12.03 -7.40 -19.78
C HIS A 396 -11.56 -8.27 -20.96
N TYR A 397 -12.01 -9.52 -21.05
CA TYR A 397 -11.69 -10.42 -22.16
C TYR A 397 -12.11 -9.89 -23.53
N ARG A 398 -13.18 -9.10 -23.62
CA ARG A 398 -13.70 -8.54 -24.89
C ARG A 398 -12.84 -7.42 -25.49
N ARG A 399 -11.93 -6.84 -24.69
CA ARG A 399 -11.14 -5.67 -25.09
C ARG A 399 -9.69 -6.02 -25.42
N CYS A 400 -9.22 -7.20 -24.96
CA CYS A 400 -7.86 -7.70 -25.18
C CYS A 400 -7.74 -8.71 -26.33
N LEU A 401 -8.85 -9.31 -26.77
CA LEU A 401 -8.98 -10.12 -28.00
C LEU A 401 -9.58 -9.26 -29.10
#